data_AF-A0A6N7HET9-F1
#
_entry.id   AF-A0A6N7HET9-F1
#
_cell.length_a   1.000
_cell.length_b   1.000
_cell.length_c   1.000
_cell.angle_alpha   90.00
_cell.angle_beta   90.00
_cell.angle_gamma   90.00
#
_symmetry.space_group_name_H-M   'P 1'
#
loop_
_entity.id
_entity.type
_entity.pdbx_description
1 polymer ?
#
loop_
_entity_poly.entity_id
_entity_poly.type
_entity_poly.pdbx_seq_one_letter_code
_entity_poly.pdbx_strand_id
1 'polypeptide(L)'
;MSSRTSSWSSLGVSDGADESEVVDDPVDASNIMYTFHFYAASHRDEYLNALSRAADRIPMFVTEFGTQEYTGDGPNDFAMAQRYLDLLASKQISWTNWNFSDDFRTGAVFEEGTCPNGPFTTPARLKPAGEWVRDRIR
;
A
#
# COMPACT_ATOMS: atom_id res chain seq x y z
N MET A 1 20.01 12.03 10.54
CA MET A 1 19.27 10.76 10.42
C MET A 1 18.49 10.83 9.12
N SER A 2 18.96 10.15 8.07
CA SER A 2 18.22 10.04 6.79
C SER A 2 17.17 8.95 6.97
N SER A 3 15.92 9.19 6.57
CA SER A 3 14.90 8.14 6.51
C SER A 3 15.35 7.10 5.48
N ARG A 4 15.64 5.87 5.92
CA ARG A 4 16.24 4.84 5.05
C ARG A 4 15.25 4.14 4.11
N THR A 5 13.98 4.54 4.08
CA THR A 5 13.05 4.19 3.01
C THR A 5 12.83 5.44 2.16
N SER A 6 13.77 5.69 1.24
CA SER A 6 13.75 6.83 0.32
C SER A 6 12.51 6.81 -0.59
N SER A 7 12.26 7.93 -1.26
CA SER A 7 11.34 7.99 -2.40
C SER A 7 9.90 7.61 -2.04
N TRP A 8 9.33 8.22 -1.00
CA TRP A 8 7.95 7.93 -0.53
C TRP A 8 7.73 6.48 -0.06
N SER A 9 8.74 5.89 0.59
CA SER A 9 8.74 4.47 0.97
C SER A 9 8.58 3.52 -0.22
N SER A 10 9.20 3.82 -1.36
CA SER A 10 9.20 2.93 -2.54
C SER A 10 10.51 2.18 -2.75
N LEU A 11 11.41 2.17 -1.75
CA LEU A 11 12.75 1.56 -1.83
C LEU A 11 13.59 2.17 -2.95
N GLY A 12 13.59 3.50 -3.10
CA GLY A 12 14.37 4.19 -4.12
C GLY A 12 13.76 4.22 -5.53
N VAL A 13 12.80 3.34 -5.82
CA VAL A 13 12.27 3.14 -7.18
C VAL A 13 11.65 4.41 -7.77
N SER A 14 10.92 5.19 -6.98
CA SER A 14 10.33 6.44 -7.49
C SER A 14 11.36 7.52 -7.86
N ASP A 15 12.60 7.42 -7.37
CA ASP A 15 13.69 8.34 -7.71
C ASP A 15 14.69 7.72 -8.71
N GLY A 16 14.36 6.56 -9.30
CA GLY A 16 15.21 5.86 -10.29
C GLY A 16 16.33 5.01 -9.69
N ALA A 17 16.25 4.69 -8.40
CA ALA A 17 17.13 3.75 -7.70
C ALA A 17 16.43 2.39 -7.47
N ASP A 18 17.00 1.55 -6.62
CA ASP A 18 16.46 0.24 -6.26
C ASP A 18 16.65 -0.07 -4.76
N GLU A 19 16.20 -1.25 -4.34
CA GLU A 19 16.19 -1.62 -2.92
C GLU A 19 17.58 -1.76 -2.27
N SER A 20 18.66 -1.82 -3.06
CA SER A 20 20.04 -2.01 -2.57
C SER A 20 20.43 -0.99 -1.50
N GLU A 21 19.98 0.27 -1.64
CA GLU A 21 20.23 1.35 -0.67
C GLU A 21 19.80 0.98 0.76
N VAL A 22 18.79 0.13 0.89
CA VAL A 22 18.20 -0.27 2.17
C VAL A 22 18.65 -1.66 2.59
N VAL A 23 18.70 -2.61 1.65
CA VAL A 23 19.00 -4.01 1.97
C VAL A 23 20.49 -4.27 2.18
N ASP A 24 21.38 -3.42 1.68
CA ASP A 24 22.83 -3.53 1.84
C ASP A 24 23.38 -2.71 3.04
N ASP A 25 22.60 -1.76 3.57
CA ASP A 25 22.91 -1.00 4.80
C ASP A 25 21.68 -0.94 5.73
N PRO A 26 21.27 -2.08 6.33
CA PRO A 26 20.16 -2.09 7.27
C PRO A 26 20.51 -1.33 8.55
N VAL A 27 19.50 -0.72 9.18
CA VAL A 27 19.63 -0.10 10.51
C VAL A 27 20.06 -1.17 11.53
N ASP A 28 21.14 -0.88 12.26
CA ASP A 28 21.66 -1.73 13.34
C ASP A 28 20.80 -1.60 14.61
N ALA A 29 19.61 -2.22 14.56
CA ALA A 29 18.67 -2.31 15.66
C ALA A 29 17.84 -3.59 15.56
N SER A 30 17.39 -4.11 16.71
CA SER A 30 16.48 -5.24 16.76
C SER A 30 15.02 -4.79 16.71
N ASN A 31 14.13 -5.70 16.28
CA ASN A 31 12.68 -5.49 16.24
C ASN A 31 12.24 -4.26 15.41
N ILE A 32 12.92 -4.06 14.27
CA ILE A 32 12.57 -3.06 13.27
C ILE A 32 11.95 -3.71 12.03
N MET A 33 11.12 -2.96 11.32
CA MET A 33 10.61 -3.30 10.00
C MET A 33 10.76 -2.08 9.09
N TYR A 34 10.84 -2.32 7.79
CA TYR A 34 10.92 -1.28 6.77
C TYR A 34 9.57 -1.10 6.10
N THR A 35 9.20 0.15 5.86
CA THR A 35 7.92 0.48 5.23
C THR A 35 8.01 0.40 3.72
N PHE A 36 6.93 -0.07 3.10
CA PHE A 36 6.73 0.05 1.66
C PHE A 36 5.34 0.61 1.36
N HIS A 37 5.24 1.59 0.46
CA HIS A 37 3.98 2.18 0.02
C HIS A 37 3.75 1.94 -1.47
N PHE A 38 2.52 1.61 -1.85
CA PHE A 38 2.16 1.48 -3.26
C PHE A 38 0.75 1.93 -3.62
N TYR A 39 0.59 2.43 -4.84
CA TYR A 39 -0.71 2.74 -5.44
C TYR A 39 -0.83 1.96 -6.75
N ALA A 40 -1.71 0.97 -6.77
CA ALA A 40 -1.65 -0.14 -7.74
C ALA A 40 -1.79 0.32 -9.20
N ALA A 41 -2.53 1.38 -9.49
CA ALA A 41 -2.67 1.88 -10.86
C ALA A 41 -1.38 2.54 -11.37
N SER A 42 -0.52 3.05 -10.47
CA SER A 42 0.73 3.74 -10.83
C SER A 42 1.98 2.89 -10.63
N HIS A 43 2.04 2.09 -9.57
CA HIS A 43 3.22 1.35 -9.15
C HIS A 43 3.11 -0.10 -9.64
N ARG A 44 3.66 -0.38 -10.83
CA ARG A 44 3.48 -1.65 -11.55
C ARG A 44 4.57 -2.68 -11.22
N ASP A 45 4.93 -3.51 -12.18
CA ASP A 45 5.83 -4.66 -12.00
C ASP A 45 7.17 -4.31 -11.38
N GLU A 46 7.75 -3.15 -11.70
CA GLU A 46 9.02 -2.70 -11.15
C GLU A 46 8.99 -2.60 -9.62
N TYR A 47 7.94 -1.95 -9.09
CA TYR A 47 7.70 -1.76 -7.66
C TYR A 47 7.35 -3.09 -6.96
N LEU A 48 6.51 -3.93 -7.60
CA LEU A 48 6.18 -5.26 -7.08
C LEU A 48 7.42 -6.15 -6.96
N ASN A 49 8.30 -6.10 -7.97
CA ASN A 49 9.53 -6.87 -7.98
C ASN A 49 10.54 -6.35 -6.95
N ALA A 50 10.66 -5.03 -6.77
CA ALA A 50 11.51 -4.44 -5.74
C ALA A 50 11.07 -4.86 -4.33
N LEU A 51 9.76 -4.81 -4.05
CA LEU A 51 9.21 -5.30 -2.78
C LEU A 51 9.52 -6.79 -2.57
N SER A 52 9.36 -7.63 -3.60
CA SER A 52 9.68 -9.05 -3.49
C SER A 52 11.14 -9.29 -3.15
N ARG A 53 12.08 -8.61 -3.81
CA ARG A 53 13.52 -8.75 -3.56
C ARG A 53 13.92 -8.24 -2.18
N ALA A 54 13.34 -7.11 -1.74
CA ALA A 54 13.57 -6.58 -0.41
C ALA A 54 13.04 -7.52 0.68
N ALA A 55 11.84 -8.07 0.50
CA ALA A 55 11.22 -8.99 1.44
C ALA A 55 11.98 -10.33 1.60
N ASP A 56 12.81 -10.70 0.64
CA ASP A 56 13.72 -11.86 0.76
C ASP A 56 14.93 -11.58 1.68
N ARG A 57 15.16 -10.31 2.05
CA ARG A 57 16.38 -9.88 2.76
C ARG A 57 16.11 -9.18 4.08
N ILE A 58 15.03 -8.41 4.19
CA ILE A 58 14.71 -7.59 5.37
C ILE A 58 13.21 -7.66 5.72
N PRO A 59 12.82 -7.48 7.00
CA PRO A 59 11.41 -7.47 7.39
C PRO A 59 10.68 -6.26 6.80
N MET A 60 9.61 -6.51 6.05
CA MET A 60 8.80 -5.49 5.38
C MET A 60 7.41 -5.37 6.02
N PHE A 61 6.88 -4.14 6.08
CA PHE A 61 5.48 -3.85 6.40
C PHE A 61 4.94 -2.86 5.37
N VAL A 62 3.79 -3.16 4.75
CA VAL A 62 3.12 -2.21 3.86
C VAL A 62 2.23 -1.30 4.70
N THR A 63 2.77 -0.18 5.19
CA THR A 63 2.00 0.71 6.08
C THR A 63 0.98 1.56 5.32
N GLU A 64 1.01 1.56 3.99
CA GLU A 64 0.04 2.25 3.16
C GLU A 64 -0.06 1.58 1.79
N PHE A 65 -1.29 1.34 1.32
CA PHE A 65 -1.51 1.10 -0.11
C PHE A 65 -2.87 1.59 -0.60
N GLY A 66 -2.94 1.97 -1.88
CA GLY A 66 -4.16 2.27 -2.62
C GLY A 66 -4.34 1.39 -3.85
N THR A 67 -5.59 1.22 -4.29
CA THR A 67 -5.95 0.51 -5.54
C THR A 67 -5.89 1.40 -6.78
N GLN A 68 -5.84 2.72 -6.57
CA GLN A 68 -5.90 3.79 -7.55
C GLN A 68 -4.51 4.33 -7.91
N GLU A 69 -4.43 5.53 -8.49
CA GLU A 69 -3.18 6.20 -8.86
C GLU A 69 -2.46 6.78 -7.63
N TYR A 70 -1.17 7.15 -7.79
CA TYR A 70 -0.30 7.65 -6.72
C TYR A 70 -0.82 8.90 -6.00
N THR A 71 -1.78 9.62 -6.58
CA THR A 71 -2.44 10.79 -5.99
C THR A 71 -3.46 10.42 -4.90
N GLY A 72 -3.74 9.12 -4.74
CA GLY A 72 -4.82 8.62 -3.92
C GLY A 72 -6.19 8.70 -4.59
N ASP A 73 -6.24 9.11 -5.86
CA ASP A 73 -7.45 9.28 -6.67
C ASP A 73 -7.32 8.59 -8.05
N GLY A 74 -8.33 8.74 -8.90
CA GLY A 74 -8.32 8.17 -10.26
C GLY A 74 -8.84 6.74 -10.35
N PRO A 75 -8.74 6.08 -11.52
CA PRO A 75 -9.26 4.74 -11.73
C PRO A 75 -8.55 3.70 -10.87
N ASN A 76 -9.32 2.74 -10.34
CA ASN A 76 -8.78 1.60 -9.63
C ASN A 76 -8.20 0.55 -10.60
N ASP A 77 -7.07 -0.04 -10.23
CA ASP A 77 -6.56 -1.29 -10.82
C ASP A 77 -6.55 -2.41 -9.76
N PHE A 78 -7.71 -3.06 -9.63
CA PHE A 78 -7.89 -4.18 -8.72
C PHE A 78 -7.09 -5.43 -9.11
N ALA A 79 -6.72 -5.59 -10.38
CA ALA A 79 -5.93 -6.74 -10.82
C ALA A 79 -4.48 -6.60 -10.33
N MET A 80 -3.90 -5.41 -10.48
CA MET A 80 -2.57 -5.13 -9.93
C MET A 80 -2.58 -5.13 -8.40
N ALA A 81 -3.60 -4.55 -7.78
CA ALA A 81 -3.73 -4.60 -6.32
C ALA A 81 -3.81 -6.04 -5.80
N GLN A 82 -4.51 -6.94 -6.50
CA GLN A 82 -4.54 -8.36 -6.15
C GLN A 82 -3.15 -9.00 -6.25
N ARG A 83 -2.38 -8.71 -7.30
CA ARG A 83 -1.00 -9.21 -7.43
C ARG A 83 -0.10 -8.78 -6.27
N TYR A 84 -0.24 -7.55 -5.79
CA TYR A 84 0.43 -7.12 -4.56
C TYR A 84 -0.04 -7.95 -3.37
N LEU A 85 -1.34 -8.05 -3.10
CA LEU A 85 -1.84 -8.80 -1.94
C LEU A 85 -1.44 -10.29 -1.97
N ASP A 86 -1.35 -10.90 -3.16
CA ASP A 86 -0.86 -12.28 -3.32
C ASP A 86 0.63 -12.38 -2.93
N LEU A 87 1.46 -11.42 -3.35
CA LEU A 87 2.85 -11.33 -2.91
C LEU A 87 2.92 -11.14 -1.39
N LEU A 88 2.17 -10.19 -0.83
CA LEU A 88 2.18 -9.91 0.60
C LEU A 88 1.79 -11.15 1.41
N ALA A 89 0.75 -11.87 0.98
CA ALA A 89 0.34 -13.12 1.61
C ALA A 89 1.45 -14.18 1.54
N SER A 90 2.07 -14.36 0.37
CA SER A 90 3.16 -15.34 0.18
C SER A 90 4.40 -15.05 1.03
N LYS A 91 4.70 -13.77 1.26
CA LYS A 91 5.84 -13.29 2.06
C LYS A 91 5.48 -13.01 3.51
N GLN A 92 4.23 -13.25 3.92
CA GLN A 92 3.67 -12.92 5.24
C GLN A 92 3.86 -11.45 5.66
N ILE A 93 3.75 -10.53 4.70
CA ILE A 93 3.87 -9.10 4.92
C ILE A 93 2.51 -8.53 5.33
N SER A 94 2.48 -7.89 6.50
CA SER A 94 1.29 -7.18 6.98
C SER A 94 1.08 -5.88 6.19
N TRP A 95 -0.18 -5.44 6.11
CA TRP A 95 -0.55 -4.26 5.33
C TRP A 95 -1.67 -3.44 5.96
N THR A 96 -1.75 -2.17 5.57
CA THR A 96 -2.84 -1.24 5.90
C THR A 96 -3.27 -0.45 4.66
N ASN A 97 -4.56 -0.49 4.34
CA ASN A 97 -5.13 0.22 3.18
C ASN A 97 -5.37 1.70 3.49
N TRP A 98 -5.05 2.55 2.51
CA TRP A 98 -5.40 3.96 2.48
C TRP A 98 -6.75 4.15 1.76
N ASN A 99 -7.80 4.68 2.39
CA ASN A 99 -7.91 5.07 3.81
C ASN A 99 -9.35 5.01 4.35
N PHE A 100 -9.48 4.99 5.67
CA PHE A 100 -10.76 4.95 6.37
C PHE A 100 -11.40 6.34 6.53
N SER A 101 -11.85 6.93 5.43
CA SER A 101 -12.58 8.20 5.41
C SER A 101 -13.69 8.23 4.36
N ASP A 102 -14.42 9.34 4.31
CA ASP A 102 -15.37 9.72 3.28
C ASP A 102 -14.88 10.91 2.43
N ASP A 103 -13.56 11.10 2.31
CA ASP A 103 -12.96 12.09 1.41
C ASP A 103 -13.39 11.85 -0.05
N PHE A 104 -13.40 12.88 -0.90
CA PHE A 104 -13.92 12.78 -2.27
C PHE A 104 -13.11 11.81 -3.17
N ARG A 105 -11.83 11.56 -2.85
CA ARG A 105 -10.96 10.73 -3.68
C ARG A 105 -11.44 9.28 -3.76
N THR A 106 -11.16 8.63 -4.89
CA THR A 106 -11.54 7.24 -5.13
C THR A 106 -10.91 6.25 -4.14
N GLY A 107 -9.79 6.61 -3.51
CA GLY A 107 -9.13 5.81 -2.48
C GLY A 107 -9.79 5.80 -1.10
N ALA A 108 -10.65 6.77 -0.80
CA ALA A 108 -11.38 6.77 0.46
C ALA A 108 -12.44 5.65 0.45
N VAL A 109 -12.50 4.83 1.50
CA VAL A 109 -13.35 3.63 1.51
C VAL A 109 -14.85 3.95 1.52
N PHE A 110 -15.26 5.12 2.00
CA PHE A 110 -16.67 5.51 2.08
C PHE A 110 -17.07 6.55 1.05
N GLU A 111 -18.36 6.52 0.68
CA GLU A 111 -19.03 7.59 -0.04
C GLU A 111 -19.10 8.87 0.81
N GLU A 112 -18.99 10.04 0.17
CA GLU A 112 -19.02 11.35 0.84
C GLU A 112 -20.25 11.52 1.75
N GLY A 113 -20.04 12.05 2.96
CA GLY A 113 -21.10 12.26 3.95
C GLY A 113 -21.43 11.00 4.77
N THR A 114 -20.69 9.91 4.62
CA THR A 114 -20.84 8.72 5.45
C THR A 114 -20.34 8.94 6.88
N CYS A 115 -19.22 9.62 7.09
CA CYS A 115 -18.61 9.81 8.41
C CYS A 115 -19.55 10.45 9.45
N PRO A 116 -20.25 11.57 9.16
CA PRO A 116 -21.14 12.17 10.15
C PRO A 116 -22.43 11.38 10.40
N ASN A 117 -22.81 10.48 9.49
CA ASN A 117 -24.15 9.90 9.47
C ASN A 117 -24.20 8.41 9.84
N GLY A 118 -23.13 7.65 9.59
CA GLY A 118 -23.12 6.19 9.77
C GLY A 118 -24.31 5.48 9.10
N PRO A 119 -24.52 4.17 9.34
CA PRO A 119 -23.57 3.20 9.89
C PRO A 119 -22.47 2.83 8.88
N PHE A 120 -21.30 2.41 9.36
CA PHE A 120 -20.12 2.06 8.54
C PHE A 120 -20.15 0.63 7.96
N THR A 121 -21.25 -0.09 8.16
CA THR A 121 -21.34 -1.53 7.88
C THR A 121 -22.11 -1.86 6.61
N THR A 122 -22.76 -0.87 5.99
CA THR A 122 -23.62 -1.07 4.82
C THR A 122 -22.81 -0.96 3.53
N PRO A 123 -22.86 -1.97 2.63
CA PRO A 123 -22.15 -1.91 1.34
C PRO A 123 -22.48 -0.66 0.51
N ALA A 124 -23.73 -0.21 0.52
CA ALA A 124 -24.17 1.00 -0.20
C ALA A 124 -23.50 2.32 0.24
N ARG A 125 -22.69 2.31 1.30
CA ARG A 125 -21.90 3.46 1.76
C ARG A 125 -20.41 3.32 1.45
N LEU A 126 -20.00 2.22 0.82
CA LEU A 126 -18.62 1.98 0.42
C LEU A 126 -18.43 2.40 -1.03
N LYS A 127 -17.30 3.05 -1.31
CA LYS A 127 -16.80 3.19 -2.67
C LYS A 127 -16.33 1.83 -3.19
N PRO A 128 -16.12 1.66 -4.50
CA PRO A 128 -15.58 0.42 -5.06
C PRO A 128 -14.29 -0.06 -4.39
N ALA A 129 -13.37 0.85 -4.03
CA ALA A 129 -12.15 0.51 -3.30
C ALA A 129 -12.43 -0.01 -1.88
N GLY A 130 -13.42 0.58 -1.20
CA GLY A 130 -13.89 0.16 0.13
C GLY A 130 -14.56 -1.21 0.13
N GLU A 131 -15.41 -1.47 -0.85
CA GLU A 131 -15.99 -2.82 -1.05
C GLU A 131 -14.89 -3.85 -1.30
N TRP A 132 -13.97 -3.53 -2.21
CA TRP A 132 -12.88 -4.41 -2.58
C TRP A 132 -11.99 -4.78 -1.40
N VAL A 133 -11.50 -3.80 -0.62
CA VAL A 133 -10.59 -4.07 0.51
C VAL A 133 -11.28 -4.82 1.64
N ARG A 134 -12.55 -4.49 1.92
CA ARG A 134 -13.35 -5.19 2.94
C ARG A 134 -13.42 -6.69 2.68
N ASP A 135 -13.54 -7.09 1.42
CA ASP A 135 -13.62 -8.50 1.04
C ASP A 135 -12.27 -9.23 1.15
N ARG A 136 -11.13 -8.52 1.21
CA ARG A 136 -9.81 -9.13 1.48
C ARG A 136 -9.43 -9.23 2.95
N ILE A 137 -10.09 -8.48 3.83
CA ILE A 137 -9.85 -8.53 5.28
C ILE A 137 -10.62 -9.69 5.93
N ARG A 138 -11.69 -10.16 5.28
CA ARG A 138 -12.66 -11.12 5.82
C ARG A 138 -12.24 -12.58 5.70
#